data_AF-A0A2A7ALW1-F1
#
_entry.id   AF-A0A2A7ALW1-F1
#
_cell.length_a   1.000
_cell.length_b   1.000
_cell.length_c   1.000
_cell.angle_alpha   90.00
_cell.angle_beta   90.00
_cell.angle_gamma   90.00
#
_symmetry.space_group_name_H-M   'P 1'
#
loop_
_entity.id
_entity.type
_entity.pdbx_description
1 polymer ?
#
loop_
_entity_poly.entity_id
_entity_poly.type
_entity_poly.pdbx_seq_one_letter_code
_entity_poly.pdbx_strand_id
1 'polypeptide(L)'
;MCYDNLRARMCKELHDIEERGTFCRCDLDDAHKLIESICGLDAMSAPTEEHHKADKHEAAHVEHAAHPAHLTLEDAKRWTSKMQNADGTTGSHWTPDQTSAVMSQRGLSYDKADFYAAMNMMFSDYCMVAKSYGIDTANFYADLAAAFLTDKDAVPGKIVKYWETIASG
;
A
#
# COMPACT_ATOMS: atom_id res chain seq x y z
N MET A 1 32.75 -17.89 -0.61
CA MET A 1 32.62 -18.45 0.76
C MET A 1 32.22 -19.91 0.63
N CYS A 2 32.80 -20.83 1.42
CA CYS A 2 32.48 -22.27 1.31
C CYS A 2 31.03 -22.52 1.75
N TYR A 3 30.26 -23.29 0.95
CA TYR A 3 28.85 -23.64 1.18
C TYR A 3 28.60 -24.17 2.60
N ASP A 4 29.59 -24.84 3.18
CA ASP A 4 29.54 -25.40 4.54
C ASP A 4 29.43 -24.33 5.63
N ASN A 5 30.08 -23.17 5.46
CA ASN A 5 30.00 -22.07 6.42
C ASN A 5 28.63 -21.38 6.39
N LEU A 6 28.01 -21.31 5.21
CA LEU A 6 26.66 -20.76 5.06
C LEU A 6 25.62 -21.72 5.67
N ARG A 7 25.75 -23.02 5.37
CA ARG A 7 24.88 -24.06 5.94
C ARG A 7 24.93 -24.10 7.46
N ALA A 8 26.14 -24.02 8.05
CA ALA A 8 26.30 -24.02 9.51
C ALA A 8 25.65 -22.80 10.16
N ARG A 9 25.71 -21.61 9.53
CA ARG A 9 25.05 -20.40 10.02
C ARG A 9 23.53 -20.50 9.94
N MET A 10 22.99 -20.98 8.82
CA MET A 10 21.55 -21.19 8.64
C MET A 10 20.98 -22.17 9.68
N CYS A 11 21.65 -23.29 9.91
CA CYS A 11 21.21 -24.28 10.90
C CYS A 11 21.22 -23.71 12.33
N LYS A 12 22.18 -22.84 12.65
CA LYS A 12 22.25 -22.19 13.97
C LYS A 12 21.13 -21.18 14.16
N GLU A 13 20.89 -20.31 13.18
CA GLU A 13 19.84 -19.29 13.27
C GLU A 13 18.44 -19.91 13.36
N LEU A 14 18.17 -20.99 12.62
CA LEU A 14 16.92 -21.73 12.73
C LEU A 14 16.72 -22.35 14.12
N HIS A 15 17.78 -22.89 14.72
CA HIS A 15 17.70 -23.46 16.07
C HIS A 15 17.49 -22.37 17.13
N ASP A 16 18.18 -21.24 17.01
CA ASP A 16 18.03 -20.09 17.91
C ASP A 16 16.63 -19.46 17.84
N ILE A 17 15.91 -19.58 16.71
CA ILE A 17 14.51 -19.17 16.53
C ILE A 17 13.55 -20.16 17.19
N GLU A 18 13.80 -21.46 17.01
CA GLU A 18 13.01 -22.54 17.61
C GLU A 18 13.04 -22.46 19.14
N GLU A 19 14.21 -22.20 19.74
CA GLU A 19 14.34 -22.05 21.20
C GLU A 19 13.61 -20.83 21.77
N ARG A 20 13.49 -19.74 20.99
CA ARG A 20 12.83 -18.50 21.44
C ARG A 20 11.30 -18.57 21.36
N GLY A 21 10.74 -19.46 20.56
CA GLY A 21 9.28 -19.69 20.45
C GLY A 21 8.48 -18.53 19.84
N THR A 22 9.12 -17.43 19.45
CA THR A 22 8.49 -16.28 18.79
C THR A 22 9.40 -15.74 17.69
N PHE A 23 8.85 -15.57 16.49
CA PHE A 23 9.57 -15.04 15.32
C PHE A 23 9.39 -13.52 15.24
N CYS A 24 10.45 -12.74 15.38
CA CYS A 24 10.40 -11.27 15.29
C CYS A 24 10.68 -10.76 13.88
N ARG A 25 10.26 -9.53 13.59
CA ARG A 25 10.58 -8.85 12.33
C ARG A 25 12.10 -8.71 12.09
N CYS A 26 12.87 -8.63 13.18
CA CYS A 26 14.34 -8.68 13.14
C CYS A 26 14.87 -10.00 12.54
N ASP A 27 14.29 -11.14 12.92
CA ASP A 27 14.69 -12.46 12.41
C ASP A 27 14.37 -12.61 10.90
N LEU A 28 13.28 -11.99 10.44
CA LEU A 28 12.91 -11.94 9.03
C LEU A 28 13.90 -11.11 8.20
N ASP A 29 14.29 -9.94 8.72
CA ASP A 29 15.25 -9.05 8.04
C ASP A 29 16.65 -9.68 7.97
N ASP A 30 17.05 -10.46 8.97
CA ASP A 30 18.32 -11.17 8.97
C ASP A 30 18.30 -12.38 8.03
N ALA A 31 17.17 -13.11 7.95
CA ALA A 31 16.96 -14.15 6.93
C ALA A 31 17.00 -13.57 5.50
N HIS A 32 16.43 -12.38 5.28
CA HIS A 32 16.48 -11.70 3.99
C HIS A 32 17.91 -11.32 3.59
N LYS A 33 18.68 -10.71 4.50
CA LYS A 33 20.10 -10.41 4.27
C LYS A 33 20.94 -11.66 4.02
N LEU A 34 20.58 -12.78 4.65
CA LEU A 34 21.26 -14.05 4.45
C LEU A 34 21.03 -14.61 3.04
N ILE A 35 19.80 -14.49 2.53
CA ILE A 35 19.42 -14.87 1.15
C ILE A 35 20.15 -13.98 0.14
N GLU A 36 20.19 -12.66 0.37
CA GLU A 36 20.90 -11.72 -0.51
C GLU A 36 22.43 -11.92 -0.50
N SER A 37 22.98 -12.46 0.59
CA SER A 37 24.40 -12.79 0.71
C SER A 37 24.80 -14.06 -0.07
N ILE A 38 23.86 -14.79 -0.65
CA ILE A 38 24.13 -15.96 -1.49
C ILE A 38 24.57 -15.48 -2.88
N CYS A 39 25.88 -15.47 -3.16
CA CYS A 39 26.38 -15.20 -4.50
C CYS A 39 25.84 -16.26 -5.49
N GLY A 40 25.07 -15.83 -6.49
CA GLY A 40 24.64 -16.68 -7.61
C GLY A 40 23.14 -16.72 -7.92
N LEU A 41 22.29 -15.91 -7.27
CA LEU A 41 20.85 -15.84 -7.60
C LEU A 41 20.55 -15.28 -9.00
N ASP A 42 21.49 -14.55 -9.62
CA ASP A 42 21.35 -14.06 -11.00
C ASP A 42 21.45 -15.18 -12.07
N ALA A 43 21.82 -16.41 -11.69
CA ALA A 43 22.15 -17.47 -12.64
C ALA A 43 20.97 -18.41 -13.02
N MET A 44 19.76 -18.17 -12.53
CA MET A 44 18.61 -19.09 -12.74
C MET A 44 17.44 -18.50 -13.55
N SER A 45 17.64 -17.35 -14.20
CA SER A 45 16.65 -16.78 -15.13
C SER A 45 16.94 -17.27 -16.55
N ALA A 46 16.26 -18.35 -16.98
CA ALA A 46 16.25 -18.83 -18.37
C ALA A 46 14.81 -18.77 -18.94
N PRO A 47 14.65 -18.63 -20.27
CA PRO A 47 13.54 -17.92 -20.89
C PRO A 47 12.29 -18.76 -21.10
N THR A 48 11.13 -18.13 -20.99
CA THR A 48 9.81 -18.70 -21.29
C THR A 48 9.50 -18.61 -22.80
N GLU A 49 9.37 -19.76 -23.47
CA GLU A 49 8.56 -19.91 -24.68
C GLU A 49 7.60 -21.11 -24.54
N GLU A 50 6.41 -20.94 -25.12
CA GLU A 50 5.17 -21.71 -24.94
C GLU A 50 5.17 -23.13 -25.52
N HIS A 51 4.31 -24.04 -24.98
CA HIS A 51 3.26 -24.78 -25.72
C HIS A 51 2.57 -25.88 -24.85
N HIS A 52 1.24 -25.74 -24.66
CA HIS A 52 0.12 -26.73 -24.52
C HIS A 52 0.46 -28.25 -24.33
N LYS A 53 -0.19 -29.06 -23.47
CA LYS A 53 -1.65 -29.31 -23.30
C LYS A 53 -1.92 -30.36 -22.18
N ALA A 54 -3.03 -30.20 -21.42
CA ALA A 54 -3.93 -31.15 -20.67
C ALA A 54 -3.32 -32.30 -19.81
N ASP A 55 -3.79 -32.70 -18.61
CA ASP A 55 -5.15 -32.75 -18.05
C ASP A 55 -5.11 -32.90 -16.49
N LYS A 56 -6.02 -32.17 -15.82
CA LYS A 56 -6.78 -32.40 -14.57
C LYS A 56 -6.16 -33.11 -13.34
N HIS A 57 -6.13 -32.39 -12.22
CA HIS A 57 -7.00 -32.72 -11.07
C HIS A 57 -7.22 -31.50 -10.16
N GLU A 58 -8.42 -31.46 -9.60
CA GLU A 58 -9.16 -30.34 -9.04
C GLU A 58 -8.74 -30.00 -7.60
N ALA A 59 -8.35 -28.74 -7.37
CA ALA A 59 -8.37 -28.12 -6.05
C ALA A 59 -8.88 -26.69 -6.22
N ALA A 60 -9.95 -26.37 -5.50
CA ALA A 60 -10.76 -25.17 -5.67
C ALA A 60 -9.92 -23.87 -5.68
N HIS A 61 -9.78 -23.28 -6.86
CA HIS A 61 -9.44 -21.87 -7.01
C HIS A 61 -10.67 -21.06 -6.59
N VAL A 62 -10.60 -20.48 -5.39
CA VAL A 62 -11.37 -19.26 -5.13
C VAL A 62 -10.65 -18.15 -5.90
N GLU A 63 -11.14 -17.84 -7.11
CA GLU A 63 -10.82 -16.58 -7.78
C GLU A 63 -11.18 -15.44 -6.83
N HIS A 64 -10.19 -14.94 -6.10
CA HIS A 64 -10.25 -13.57 -5.63
C HIS A 64 -10.05 -12.72 -6.88
N ALA A 65 -11.16 -12.22 -7.44
CA ALA A 65 -11.11 -11.18 -8.45
C ALA A 65 -10.10 -10.12 -8.00
N ALA A 66 -9.08 -9.87 -8.81
CA ALA A 66 -8.04 -8.92 -8.50
C ALA A 66 -8.70 -7.53 -8.38
N HIS A 67 -8.91 -7.06 -7.15
CA HIS A 67 -9.37 -5.70 -6.92
C HIS A 67 -8.32 -4.73 -7.47
N PRO A 68 -8.74 -3.64 -8.14
CA PRO A 68 -7.79 -2.67 -8.67
C PRO A 68 -6.94 -2.08 -7.54
N ALA A 69 -5.64 -1.93 -7.78
CA ALA A 69 -4.71 -1.40 -6.78
C ALA A 69 -4.94 0.10 -6.48
N HIS A 70 -5.57 0.82 -7.42
CA HIS A 70 -5.80 2.26 -7.40
C HIS A 70 -7.23 2.59 -7.86
N LEU A 71 -7.77 3.70 -7.41
CA LEU A 71 -9.03 4.24 -7.88
C LEU A 71 -8.92 4.71 -9.34
N THR A 72 -10.01 4.62 -10.08
CA THR A 72 -10.13 5.44 -11.29
C THR A 72 -10.41 6.89 -10.90
N LEU A 73 -10.03 7.84 -11.75
CA LEU A 73 -10.33 9.25 -11.50
C LEU A 73 -11.85 9.50 -11.40
N GLU A 74 -12.66 8.75 -12.15
CA GLU A 74 -14.11 8.88 -12.12
C GLU A 74 -14.71 8.33 -10.82
N ASP A 75 -14.17 7.24 -10.28
CA ASP A 75 -14.59 6.73 -8.96
C ASP A 75 -14.21 7.70 -7.84
N ALA A 76 -12.99 8.24 -7.91
CA ALA A 76 -12.52 9.25 -6.96
C ALA A 76 -13.40 10.52 -7.01
N LYS A 77 -13.78 11.00 -8.19
CA LYS A 77 -14.73 12.13 -8.35
C LYS A 77 -16.12 11.79 -7.82
N ARG A 78 -16.62 10.59 -8.13
CA ARG A 78 -17.94 10.13 -7.66
C ARG A 78 -17.99 10.06 -6.15
N TRP A 79 -16.93 9.57 -5.52
CA TRP A 79 -16.83 9.52 -4.07
C TRP A 79 -16.77 10.92 -3.47
N THR A 80 -15.80 11.73 -3.90
CA THR A 80 -15.56 13.07 -3.34
C THR A 80 -16.72 14.03 -3.57
N SER A 81 -17.47 13.92 -4.68
CA SER A 81 -18.65 14.75 -4.94
C SER A 81 -19.81 14.53 -3.96
N LYS A 82 -19.85 13.38 -3.28
CA LYS A 82 -20.90 13.03 -2.31
C LYS A 82 -20.50 13.26 -0.85
N MET A 83 -19.25 13.66 -0.58
CA MET A 83 -18.76 13.86 0.78
C MET A 83 -19.55 14.96 1.50
N GLN A 84 -19.91 14.71 2.75
CA GLN A 84 -20.49 15.70 3.65
C GLN A 84 -19.38 16.14 4.59
N ASN A 85 -18.87 17.36 4.38
CA ASN A 85 -17.72 17.84 5.11
C ASN A 85 -18.14 18.30 6.51
N ALA A 86 -17.26 18.13 7.49
CA ALA A 86 -17.50 18.51 8.89
C ALA A 86 -17.79 20.01 9.07
N ASP A 87 -17.38 20.86 8.13
CA ASP A 87 -17.70 22.29 8.14
C ASP A 87 -19.06 22.65 7.53
N GLY A 88 -19.87 21.64 7.19
CA GLY A 88 -21.21 21.78 6.65
C GLY A 88 -21.28 21.95 5.13
N THR A 89 -20.13 21.99 4.44
CA THR A 89 -20.10 21.98 2.97
C THR A 89 -20.30 20.57 2.40
N THR A 90 -20.54 20.45 1.10
CA THR A 90 -20.69 19.16 0.42
C THR A 90 -19.85 19.11 -0.84
N GLY A 91 -19.28 17.95 -1.12
CA GLY A 91 -18.43 17.70 -2.27
C GLY A 91 -16.95 17.92 -1.99
N SER A 92 -16.15 17.81 -3.06
CA SER A 92 -14.70 17.94 -3.00
C SER A 92 -14.29 19.37 -2.67
N HIS A 93 -13.39 19.53 -1.70
CA HIS A 93 -12.80 20.82 -1.35
C HIS A 93 -11.74 21.28 -2.36
N TRP A 94 -10.94 20.34 -2.90
CA TRP A 94 -10.00 20.61 -3.99
C TRP A 94 -10.38 19.85 -5.25
N THR A 95 -9.90 20.32 -6.41
CA THR A 95 -9.97 19.60 -7.69
C THR A 95 -8.81 18.61 -7.85
N PRO A 96 -8.90 17.64 -8.80
CA PRO A 96 -7.79 16.75 -9.12
C PRO A 96 -6.49 17.49 -9.50
N ASP A 97 -6.61 18.61 -10.23
CA ASP A 97 -5.45 19.41 -10.63
C ASP A 97 -4.83 20.14 -9.44
N GLN A 98 -5.64 20.68 -8.53
CA GLN A 98 -5.14 21.32 -7.31
C GLN A 98 -4.40 20.34 -6.41
N THR A 99 -4.96 19.14 -6.19
CA THR A 99 -4.30 18.10 -5.40
C THR A 99 -3.01 17.60 -6.07
N SER A 100 -3.02 17.43 -7.40
CA SER A 100 -1.82 17.08 -8.17
C SER A 100 -0.73 18.15 -8.08
N ALA A 101 -1.10 19.44 -8.10
CA ALA A 101 -0.16 20.54 -7.93
C ALA A 101 0.47 20.53 -6.53
N VAL A 102 -0.32 20.34 -5.48
CA VAL A 102 0.18 20.21 -4.10
C VAL A 102 1.11 18.99 -3.98
N MET A 103 0.71 17.83 -4.51
CA MET A 103 1.54 16.62 -4.53
C MET A 103 2.91 16.89 -5.17
N SER A 104 2.91 17.55 -6.35
CA SER A 104 4.12 17.87 -7.11
C SER A 104 5.03 18.86 -6.38
N GLN A 105 4.46 19.94 -5.82
CA GLN A 105 5.19 20.95 -5.04
C GLN A 105 5.91 20.34 -3.83
N ARG A 106 5.35 19.25 -3.29
CA ARG A 106 5.88 18.54 -2.13
C ARG A 106 6.82 17.39 -2.48
N GLY A 107 7.07 17.13 -3.77
CA GLY A 107 7.91 16.01 -4.22
C GLY A 107 7.33 14.64 -3.90
N LEU A 108 6.02 14.54 -3.73
CA LEU A 108 5.32 13.28 -3.47
C LEU A 108 5.00 12.57 -4.79
N SER A 109 5.03 11.24 -4.77
CA SER A 109 4.75 10.40 -5.94
C SER A 109 3.72 9.34 -5.56
N TYR A 110 2.44 9.68 -5.77
CA TYR A 110 1.30 8.79 -5.57
C TYR A 110 0.45 8.73 -6.85
N ASP A 111 -0.43 7.73 -6.93
CA ASP A 111 -1.48 7.76 -7.94
C ASP A 111 -2.37 9.00 -7.76
N LYS A 112 -2.70 9.66 -8.87
CA LYS A 112 -3.41 10.95 -8.85
C LYS A 112 -4.83 10.82 -8.32
N ALA A 113 -5.54 9.75 -8.67
CA ALA A 113 -6.92 9.54 -8.24
C ALA A 113 -6.96 9.19 -6.74
N ASP A 114 -6.03 8.35 -6.30
CA ASP A 114 -5.89 7.98 -4.88
C ASP A 114 -5.54 9.18 -4.02
N PHE A 115 -4.54 9.98 -4.42
CA PHE A 115 -4.14 11.16 -3.66
C PHE A 115 -5.24 12.21 -3.60
N TYR A 116 -5.91 12.45 -4.72
CA TYR A 116 -7.06 13.34 -4.79
C TYR A 116 -8.19 12.92 -3.84
N ALA A 117 -8.55 11.64 -3.84
CA ALA A 117 -9.58 11.10 -2.96
C ALA A 117 -9.16 11.16 -1.49
N ALA A 118 -7.94 10.73 -1.17
CA ALA A 118 -7.41 10.74 0.19
C ALA A 118 -7.36 12.16 0.77
N MET A 119 -6.88 13.14 0.02
CA MET A 119 -6.75 14.51 0.50
C MET A 119 -8.11 15.16 0.79
N ASN A 120 -9.10 14.94 -0.08
CA ASN A 120 -10.47 15.42 0.15
C ASN A 120 -11.16 14.65 1.28
N MET A 121 -10.95 13.34 1.40
CA MET A 121 -11.45 12.54 2.52
C MET A 121 -10.91 13.05 3.86
N MET A 122 -9.61 13.36 3.94
CA MET A 122 -9.01 13.91 5.16
C MET A 122 -9.57 15.28 5.52
N PHE A 123 -9.83 16.13 4.53
CA PHE A 123 -10.52 17.39 4.78
C PHE A 123 -11.93 17.17 5.31
N SER A 124 -12.70 16.27 4.69
CA SER A 124 -14.09 16.00 5.05
C SER A 124 -14.26 15.73 6.54
N ASP A 125 -13.39 14.90 7.14
CA ASP A 125 -13.50 14.53 8.55
C ASP A 125 -12.77 15.50 9.49
N TYR A 126 -11.58 15.96 9.12
CA TYR A 126 -10.68 16.64 10.05
C TYR A 126 -10.71 18.17 9.97
N CYS A 127 -11.46 18.78 9.04
CA CYS A 127 -11.33 20.23 8.81
C CYS A 127 -11.71 21.10 10.00
N MET A 128 -12.73 20.71 10.78
CA MET A 128 -13.11 21.46 11.98
C MET A 128 -12.04 21.37 13.08
N VAL A 129 -11.37 20.22 13.21
CA VAL A 129 -10.26 20.04 14.13
C VAL A 129 -9.07 20.89 13.66
N ALA A 130 -8.68 20.79 12.39
CA ALA A 130 -7.59 21.58 11.83
C ALA A 130 -7.81 23.09 11.99
N LYS A 131 -9.05 23.57 11.77
CA LYS A 131 -9.44 24.97 12.01
C LYS A 131 -9.25 25.37 13.47
N SER A 132 -9.67 24.53 14.42
CA SER A 132 -9.55 24.83 15.85
C SER A 132 -8.10 24.98 16.32
N TYR A 133 -7.15 24.30 15.66
CA TYR A 133 -5.72 24.38 15.94
C TYR A 133 -4.97 25.36 15.03
N GLY A 134 -5.65 26.03 14.09
CA GLY A 134 -5.02 26.98 13.17
C GLY A 134 -4.08 26.36 12.13
N ILE A 135 -4.29 25.08 11.80
CA ILE A 135 -3.45 24.30 10.85
C ILE A 135 -4.20 23.89 9.58
N ASP A 136 -5.40 24.44 9.35
CA ASP A 136 -6.27 24.21 8.20
C ASP A 136 -5.64 24.70 6.89
N THR A 137 -4.74 23.91 6.32
CA THR A 137 -3.96 24.25 5.12
C THR A 137 -3.86 23.05 4.16
N ALA A 138 -3.76 23.31 2.86
CA ALA A 138 -3.60 22.25 1.87
C ALA A 138 -2.38 21.33 2.15
N ASN A 139 -1.29 21.90 2.67
CA ASN A 139 -0.10 21.11 3.01
C ASN A 139 -0.37 20.10 4.14
N PHE A 140 -1.12 20.52 5.16
CA PHE A 140 -1.52 19.65 6.27
C PHE A 140 -2.36 18.45 5.79
N TYR A 141 -3.35 18.67 4.94
CA TYR A 141 -4.15 17.56 4.41
C TYR A 141 -3.38 16.68 3.43
N ALA A 142 -2.43 17.25 2.69
CA ALA A 142 -1.51 16.44 1.89
C ALA A 142 -0.64 15.52 2.77
N ASP A 143 -0.24 15.96 3.97
CA ASP A 143 0.48 15.12 4.93
C ASP A 143 -0.39 13.99 5.47
N LEU A 144 -1.63 14.30 5.84
CA LEU A 144 -2.58 13.29 6.28
C LEU A 144 -2.89 12.27 5.18
N ALA A 145 -3.07 12.73 3.93
CA ALA A 145 -3.29 11.86 2.78
C ALA A 145 -2.10 10.93 2.54
N ALA A 146 -0.88 11.47 2.54
CA ALA A 146 0.34 10.69 2.40
C ALA A 146 0.48 9.64 3.52
N ALA A 147 0.24 10.03 4.77
CA ALA A 147 0.30 9.13 5.92
C ALA A 147 -0.74 7.99 5.81
N PHE A 148 -1.96 8.28 5.34
CA PHE A 148 -2.99 7.27 5.15
C PHE A 148 -2.68 6.29 4.02
N LEU A 149 -2.15 6.78 2.90
CA LEU A 149 -1.78 5.97 1.74
C LEU A 149 -0.53 5.11 1.98
N THR A 150 0.36 5.55 2.89
CA THR A 150 1.62 4.85 3.22
C THR A 150 1.56 4.08 4.55
N ASP A 151 0.37 3.91 5.10
CA ASP A 151 0.15 3.14 6.32
C ASP A 151 0.68 1.71 6.17
N LYS A 152 1.75 1.41 6.91
CA LYS A 152 2.48 0.13 6.83
C LYS A 152 1.68 -1.03 7.40
N ASP A 153 0.66 -0.73 8.21
CA ASP A 153 -0.20 -1.74 8.83
C ASP A 153 -1.41 -2.07 7.94
N ALA A 154 -1.57 -1.37 6.81
CA ALA A 154 -2.67 -1.58 5.88
C ALA A 154 -2.29 -2.51 4.71
N VAL A 155 -3.31 -3.19 4.19
CA VAL A 155 -3.19 -4.00 2.97
C VAL A 155 -2.98 -3.10 1.73
N PRO A 156 -2.30 -3.60 0.68
CA PRO A 156 -2.23 -2.92 -0.62
C PRO A 156 -3.63 -2.55 -1.13
N GLY A 157 -3.75 -1.41 -1.80
CA GLY A 157 -5.04 -0.91 -2.30
C GLY A 157 -6.00 -0.47 -1.17
N LYS A 158 -5.47 -0.12 0.01
CA LYS A 158 -6.25 0.36 1.18
C LYS A 158 -7.35 1.34 0.81
N ILE A 159 -7.05 2.31 -0.06
CA ILE A 159 -8.01 3.35 -0.45
C ILE A 159 -9.17 2.82 -1.31
N VAL A 160 -8.90 1.89 -2.22
CA VAL A 160 -9.95 1.22 -3.01
C VAL A 160 -10.84 0.42 -2.07
N LYS A 161 -10.23 -0.37 -1.18
CA LYS A 161 -10.97 -1.13 -0.17
C LYS A 161 -11.80 -0.23 0.75
N TYR A 162 -11.23 0.89 1.19
CA TYR A 162 -11.94 1.87 2.02
C TYR A 162 -13.17 2.42 1.29
N TRP A 163 -13.00 2.82 0.02
CA TRP A 163 -14.10 3.31 -0.80
C TRP A 163 -15.19 2.25 -0.98
N GLU A 164 -14.83 1.02 -1.37
CA GLU A 164 -15.78 -0.08 -1.60
C GLU A 164 -16.53 -0.52 -0.34
N THR A 165 -15.89 -0.48 0.84
CA THR A 165 -16.45 -1.08 2.06
C THR A 165 -17.06 -0.07 3.03
N ILE A 166 -16.58 1.17 3.04
CA ILE A 166 -16.98 2.19 4.02
C ILE A 166 -17.68 3.35 3.34
N ALA A 167 -17.17 3.83 2.20
CA ALA A 167 -17.58 5.14 1.68
C ALA A 167 -18.55 5.12 0.49
N SER A 168 -18.78 3.96 -0.14
CA SER A 168 -19.66 3.82 -1.31
C SER A 168 -21.13 3.49 -0.98
N GLY A 169 -21.47 3.38 0.31
CA GLY A 169 -22.81 3.10 0.84
C GLY A 169 -23.81 4.25 0.72
#